data_AF-A0A2W2LB07-F1
#
_entry.id   AF-A0A2W2LB07-F1
#
_cell.length_a   1.000
_cell.length_b   1.000
_cell.length_c   1.000
_cell.angle_alpha   90.00
_cell.angle_beta   90.00
_cell.angle_gamma   90.00
#
_symmetry.space_group_name_H-M   'P 1'
#
loop_
_entity.id
_entity.type
_entity.pdbx_description
1 polymer ?
#
loop_
_entity_poly.entity_id
_entity_poly.type
_entity_poly.pdbx_seq_one_letter_code
_entity_poly.pdbx_strand_id
1 'polypeptide(L)'
;MLEQGESIHVQPRLEEALNQFHNDELYNEIAYTYYADEVLREPKAGMTVQRFVDRFSRRLLARVVGPLEEIPPYLGRYREVVEAARGVKKDYSLDRIPKKGGQAEVFRAVHKASGIDVAFKRRLSPGKKAAVRMGREIEISRMLNGHPHAMPVLDFDAKHHWFVMPLAEATAEEQTLHLKDPKRLHNMIKAVASVLAEAHRHGWRHRDIKPSNILLLHGRWTLADWGTGRRPRGQTTFIGRTGAYIGTLGFAPPELSVKPHDAVPASDIYSLGRVAAWALTGEWPQANIPLLPTQEPWRTIVREATQHEIERRPQSVDEFLTLIDREHDKHRF
;
A
#
# COMPACT_ATOMS: atom_id res chain seq x y z
N MET A 1 34.40 10.36 8.65
CA MET A 1 34.06 11.72 9.07
C MET A 1 33.41 12.39 7.87
N LEU A 2 32.09 12.51 7.87
CA LEU A 2 31.34 13.19 6.81
C LEU A 2 31.16 14.64 7.24
N GLU A 3 31.65 15.55 6.41
CA GLU A 3 31.64 16.99 6.63
C GLU A 3 30.25 17.61 6.47
N GLN A 4 30.10 18.77 7.09
CA GLN A 4 28.87 19.55 7.22
C GLN A 4 28.43 20.20 5.91
N GLY A 5 27.13 20.09 5.62
CA GLY A 5 26.26 21.17 5.11
C GLY A 5 26.72 21.95 3.87
N GLU A 6 26.52 21.40 2.67
CA GLU A 6 26.31 22.24 1.49
C GLU A 6 24.85 22.73 1.45
N SER A 7 24.66 24.01 1.73
CA SER A 7 23.39 24.71 1.52
C SER A 7 23.10 24.78 0.01
N ILE A 8 22.14 24.00 -0.46
CA ILE A 8 21.63 24.09 -1.83
C ILE A 8 20.95 25.46 -2.00
N HIS A 9 21.59 26.36 -2.76
CA HIS A 9 21.08 27.71 -2.98
C HIS A 9 19.87 27.67 -3.92
N VAL A 10 18.66 27.72 -3.36
CA VAL A 10 17.41 27.83 -4.14
C VAL A 10 17.21 29.29 -4.55
N GLN A 11 16.80 29.53 -5.80
CA GLN A 11 16.57 30.90 -6.27
C GLN A 11 15.38 31.54 -5.53
N PRO A 12 15.45 32.82 -5.14
CA PRO A 12 14.44 33.48 -4.29
C PRO A 12 13.01 33.43 -4.85
N ARG A 13 12.84 33.52 -6.18
CA ARG A 13 11.52 33.43 -6.84
C ARG A 13 10.90 32.04 -6.79
N LEU A 14 11.72 30.99 -6.73
CA LEU A 14 11.27 29.61 -6.61
C LEU A 14 10.98 29.26 -5.14
N GLU A 15 11.77 29.78 -4.20
CA GLU A 15 11.45 29.73 -2.77
C GLU A 15 10.11 30.42 -2.47
N GLU A 16 9.90 31.62 -3.00
CA GLU A 16 8.67 32.37 -2.79
C GLU A 16 7.45 31.69 -3.45
N ALA A 17 7.65 31.09 -4.62
CA ALA A 17 6.68 30.20 -5.25
C ALA A 17 6.37 28.99 -4.35
N LEU A 18 7.36 28.19 -3.98
CA LEU A 18 7.17 27.02 -3.13
C LEU A 18 6.55 27.41 -1.78
N ASN A 19 6.92 28.56 -1.21
CA ASN A 19 6.36 29.14 0.01
C ASN A 19 4.90 29.60 -0.13
N GLN A 20 4.48 30.10 -1.30
CA GLN A 20 3.06 30.41 -1.57
C GLN A 20 2.19 29.15 -1.71
N PHE A 21 2.77 27.98 -2.02
CA PHE A 21 2.08 26.69 -2.08
C PHE A 21 2.06 25.93 -0.74
N HIS A 22 2.58 26.50 0.36
CA HIS A 22 2.79 25.74 1.59
C HIS A 22 1.53 25.46 2.43
N ASN A 23 1.30 24.16 2.65
CA ASN A 23 1.11 23.58 3.99
C ASN A 23 1.29 22.03 4.03
N ASP A 24 1.96 21.42 3.05
CA ASP A 24 2.21 19.97 3.06
C ASP A 24 3.72 19.69 2.84
N GLU A 25 4.46 19.58 3.95
CA GLU A 25 5.91 19.27 3.98
C GLU A 25 6.25 18.00 3.18
N LEU A 26 5.29 17.09 3.01
CA LEU A 26 5.46 15.82 2.29
C LEU A 26 5.69 16.03 0.78
N TYR A 27 5.08 17.07 0.18
CA TYR A 27 5.21 17.34 -1.25
C TYR A 27 6.59 17.93 -1.60
N ASN A 28 7.13 18.77 -0.71
CA ASN A 28 8.46 19.34 -0.88
C ASN A 28 9.55 18.27 -0.72
N GLU A 29 9.42 17.36 0.25
CA GLU A 29 10.38 16.28 0.45
C GLU A 29 10.48 15.38 -0.81
N ILE A 30 9.34 15.04 -1.43
CA ILE A 30 9.30 14.18 -2.63
C ILE A 30 9.87 14.89 -3.87
N ALA A 31 9.57 16.18 -4.07
CA ALA A 31 10.09 16.93 -5.21
C ALA A 31 11.59 17.20 -5.11
N TYR A 32 12.09 17.51 -3.91
CA TYR A 32 13.50 17.83 -3.69
C TYR A 32 14.40 16.59 -3.63
N THR A 33 13.97 15.49 -3.00
CA THR A 33 14.81 14.29 -2.84
C THR A 33 15.06 13.53 -4.14
N TYR A 34 14.16 13.62 -5.12
CA TYR A 34 14.27 12.80 -6.35
C TYR A 34 14.61 13.60 -7.62
N TYR A 35 14.51 14.93 -7.63
CA TYR A 35 14.53 15.71 -8.89
C TYR A 35 15.23 17.09 -8.79
N ALA A 36 16.18 17.25 -7.87
CA ALA A 36 16.92 18.50 -7.64
C ALA A 36 17.41 19.16 -8.96
N ASP A 37 17.96 18.39 -9.89
CA ASP A 37 18.51 18.90 -11.16
C ASP A 37 17.46 19.44 -12.15
N GLU A 38 16.20 18.99 -12.08
CA GLU A 38 15.12 19.49 -12.95
C GLU A 38 14.34 20.65 -12.31
N VAL A 39 14.26 20.68 -10.97
CA VAL A 39 13.68 21.78 -10.19
C VAL A 39 14.51 23.07 -10.34
N LEU A 40 15.82 22.95 -10.59
CA LEU A 40 16.75 24.07 -10.76
C LEU A 40 16.68 24.76 -12.15
N ARG A 41 15.86 24.30 -13.10
CA ARG A 41 15.73 24.93 -14.43
C ARG A 41 14.66 26.01 -14.47
N GLU A 42 14.98 27.17 -15.05
CA GLU A 42 14.05 28.30 -15.13
C GLU A 42 12.76 27.98 -15.92
N PRO A 43 11.59 28.51 -15.48
CA PRO A 43 10.38 28.51 -16.30
C PRO A 43 10.63 29.27 -17.60
N LYS A 44 10.16 28.73 -18.73
CA LYS A 44 10.21 29.44 -20.02
C LYS A 44 9.48 30.79 -19.91
N ALA A 45 10.00 31.83 -20.54
CA ALA A 45 9.41 33.17 -20.56
C ALA A 45 7.90 33.12 -20.91
N GLY A 46 7.07 33.76 -20.07
CA GLY A 46 5.61 33.78 -20.21
C GLY A 46 4.86 32.63 -19.52
N MET A 47 5.55 31.69 -18.86
CA MET A 47 4.93 30.63 -18.06
C MET A 47 4.70 31.09 -16.61
N THR A 48 3.48 30.92 -16.10
CA THR A 48 3.20 31.15 -14.67
C THR A 48 3.76 30.01 -13.83
N VAL A 49 4.14 30.32 -12.59
CA VAL A 49 4.63 29.35 -11.60
C VAL A 49 3.65 28.18 -11.42
N GLN A 50 2.35 28.47 -11.28
CA GLN A 50 1.31 27.44 -11.18
C GLN A 50 1.29 26.51 -12.41
N ARG A 51 1.37 27.06 -13.63
CA ARG A 51 1.43 26.24 -14.86
C ARG A 51 2.73 25.44 -14.95
N PHE A 52 3.84 25.97 -14.45
CA PHE A 52 5.11 25.27 -14.39
C PHE A 52 5.02 24.08 -13.44
N VAL A 53 4.51 24.27 -12.22
CA VAL A 53 4.27 23.20 -11.24
C VAL A 53 3.29 22.17 -11.81
N ASP A 54 2.14 22.59 -12.34
CA ASP A 54 1.16 21.64 -12.91
C ASP A 54 1.72 20.84 -14.10
N ARG A 55 2.62 21.44 -14.89
CA ARG A 55 3.30 20.78 -16.01
C ARG A 55 4.43 19.87 -15.52
N PHE A 56 5.15 20.30 -14.50
CA PHE A 56 6.21 19.55 -13.83
C PHE A 56 5.61 18.32 -13.15
N SER A 57 4.58 18.48 -12.31
CA SER A 57 3.81 17.37 -11.72
C SER A 57 3.27 16.42 -12.78
N ARG A 58 2.70 16.93 -13.89
CA ARG A 58 2.23 16.08 -15.00
C ARG A 58 3.36 15.32 -15.71
N ARG A 59 4.54 15.93 -15.89
CA ARG A 59 5.72 15.27 -16.49
C ARG A 59 6.38 14.29 -15.53
N LEU A 60 6.43 14.62 -14.24
CA LEU A 60 6.90 13.75 -13.16
C LEU A 60 5.99 12.53 -13.04
N LEU A 61 4.67 12.76 -13.05
CA LEU A 61 3.64 11.74 -13.12
C LEU A 61 3.80 10.87 -14.38
N ALA A 62 4.06 11.45 -15.54
CA ALA A 62 4.32 10.69 -16.77
C ALA A 62 5.67 9.94 -16.78
N ARG A 63 6.64 10.30 -15.93
CA ARG A 63 7.95 9.64 -15.83
C ARG A 63 7.98 8.53 -14.79
N VAL A 64 7.28 8.70 -13.67
CA VAL A 64 7.11 7.67 -12.62
C VAL A 64 6.10 6.61 -13.06
N VAL A 65 5.10 6.98 -13.86
CA VAL A 65 4.09 6.06 -14.40
C VAL A 65 4.52 5.49 -15.76
N GLY A 66 5.51 6.08 -16.43
CA GLY A 66 5.58 6.05 -17.88
C GLY A 66 4.29 6.66 -18.48
N PRO A 67 4.19 6.81 -19.81
CA PRO A 67 2.91 6.46 -20.42
C PRO A 67 2.63 5.01 -19.99
N LEU A 68 1.38 4.67 -19.63
CA LEU A 68 0.96 3.28 -19.75
C LEU A 68 0.98 2.96 -21.25
N GLU A 69 2.17 2.76 -21.85
CA GLU A 69 2.29 2.35 -23.26
C GLU A 69 1.52 1.03 -23.43
N GLU A 70 1.46 0.22 -22.36
CA GLU A 70 0.50 -0.87 -22.21
C GLU A 70 -0.13 -0.85 -20.82
N ILE A 71 -1.46 -0.74 -20.78
CA ILE A 71 -2.25 -1.06 -19.59
C ILE A 71 -1.99 -2.53 -19.26
N PRO A 72 -1.53 -2.88 -18.04
CA PRO A 72 -1.24 -4.28 -17.69
C PRO A 72 -2.42 -5.17 -18.06
N PRO A 73 -2.21 -6.38 -18.59
CA PRO A 73 -3.30 -7.23 -19.09
C PRO A 73 -4.44 -7.42 -18.08
N TYR A 74 -4.12 -7.51 -16.79
CA TYR A 74 -5.10 -7.63 -15.70
C TYR A 74 -5.96 -6.39 -15.45
N LEU A 75 -5.61 -5.24 -16.04
CA LEU A 75 -6.39 -4.00 -16.08
C LEU A 75 -7.07 -3.74 -17.42
N GLY A 76 -6.92 -4.63 -18.41
CA GLY A 76 -7.53 -4.44 -19.73
C GLY A 76 -9.03 -4.15 -19.65
N ARG A 77 -9.74 -4.83 -18.72
CA ARG A 77 -11.17 -4.60 -18.47
C ARG A 77 -11.52 -3.27 -17.79
N TYR A 78 -10.54 -2.52 -17.30
CA TYR A 78 -10.69 -1.21 -16.66
C TYR A 78 -10.06 -0.09 -17.50
N ARG A 79 -9.61 -0.39 -18.73
CA ARG A 79 -8.94 0.55 -19.64
C ARG A 79 -9.71 1.86 -19.76
N GLU A 80 -10.99 1.79 -20.09
CA GLU A 80 -11.84 2.98 -20.27
C GLU A 80 -11.98 3.81 -18.99
N VAL A 81 -11.98 3.16 -17.81
CA VAL A 81 -12.02 3.87 -16.52
C VAL A 81 -10.71 4.65 -16.31
N VAL A 82 -9.58 4.02 -16.58
CA VAL A 82 -8.25 4.64 -16.43
C VAL A 82 -8.03 5.77 -17.44
N GLU A 83 -8.44 5.56 -18.70
CA GLU A 83 -8.31 6.57 -19.77
C GLU A 83 -9.22 7.78 -19.55
N ALA A 84 -10.41 7.57 -18.95
CA ALA A 84 -11.34 8.65 -18.61
C ALA A 84 -11.06 9.29 -17.22
N ALA A 85 -10.12 8.75 -16.45
CA ALA A 85 -9.84 9.17 -15.08
C ALA A 85 -9.43 10.65 -15.01
N ARG A 86 -10.16 11.42 -14.20
CA ARG A 86 -9.95 12.87 -14.06
C ARG A 86 -10.26 13.39 -12.66
N GLY A 87 -10.43 12.51 -11.69
CA GLY A 87 -10.71 12.87 -10.30
C GLY A 87 -12.08 13.52 -10.10
N VAL A 88 -13.07 13.20 -10.93
CA VAL A 88 -14.42 13.79 -10.85
C VAL A 88 -15.42 12.77 -10.30
N LYS A 89 -15.87 12.98 -9.06
CA LYS A 89 -16.83 12.08 -8.38
C LYS A 89 -18.11 11.85 -9.18
N LYS A 90 -18.58 12.86 -9.92
CA LYS A 90 -19.84 12.79 -10.69
C LYS A 90 -19.80 11.73 -11.81
N ASP A 91 -18.62 11.25 -12.18
CA ASP A 91 -18.44 10.20 -13.19
C ASP A 91 -18.77 8.81 -12.65
N TYR A 92 -18.99 8.69 -11.34
CA TYR A 92 -19.32 7.44 -10.66
C TYR A 92 -20.73 7.48 -10.07
N SER A 93 -21.52 6.45 -10.35
CA SER A 93 -22.80 6.21 -9.69
C SER A 93 -22.58 5.23 -8.54
N LEU A 94 -22.70 5.69 -7.29
CA LEU A 94 -22.45 4.88 -6.10
C LEU A 94 -23.74 4.19 -5.64
N ASP A 95 -23.62 2.94 -5.20
CA ASP A 95 -24.70 2.25 -4.50
C ASP A 95 -25.08 2.97 -3.20
N ARG A 96 -26.33 2.77 -2.74
CA ARG A 96 -26.87 3.51 -1.58
C ARG A 96 -26.17 3.16 -0.27
N ILE A 97 -25.71 1.92 -0.12
CA ILE A 97 -25.19 1.36 1.13
C ILE A 97 -23.70 1.04 0.95
N PRO A 98 -22.79 1.67 1.71
CA PRO A 98 -21.39 1.30 1.71
C PRO A 98 -21.13 0.05 2.56
N LYS A 99 -20.08 -0.69 2.21
CA LYS A 99 -19.34 -1.47 3.20
C LYS A 99 -18.55 -0.49 4.08
N LYS A 100 -18.85 -0.46 5.39
CA LYS A 100 -18.16 0.41 6.35
C LYS A 100 -16.86 -0.24 6.82
N GLY A 101 -15.76 0.49 6.73
CA GLY A 101 -14.50 0.17 7.40
C GLY A 101 -14.19 1.20 8.49
N GLY A 102 -13.16 0.92 9.31
CA GLY A 102 -12.82 1.80 10.45
C GLY A 102 -12.35 3.21 10.06
N GLN A 103 -11.92 3.43 8.81
CA GLN A 103 -11.31 4.70 8.37
C GLN A 103 -11.93 5.28 7.09
N ALA A 104 -12.68 4.47 6.34
CA ALA A 104 -13.26 4.82 5.06
C ALA A 104 -14.53 3.99 4.81
N GLU A 105 -15.37 4.51 3.93
CA GLU A 105 -16.48 3.78 3.33
C GLU A 105 -16.08 3.29 1.96
N VAL A 106 -16.42 2.04 1.64
CA VAL A 106 -16.23 1.48 0.31
C VAL A 106 -17.60 1.22 -0.30
N PHE A 107 -17.86 1.84 -1.45
CA PHE A 107 -19.08 1.66 -2.22
C PHE A 107 -18.77 0.79 -3.43
N ARG A 108 -19.67 -0.13 -3.78
CA ARG A 108 -19.77 -0.53 -5.18
C ARG A 108 -20.26 0.68 -5.97
N ALA A 109 -19.66 0.92 -7.12
CA ALA A 109 -20.01 2.03 -7.99
C ALA A 109 -19.88 1.62 -9.45
N VAL A 110 -20.59 2.32 -10.32
CA VAL A 110 -20.50 2.18 -11.77
C VAL A 110 -19.82 3.41 -12.35
N HIS A 111 -18.74 3.22 -13.12
CA HIS A 111 -18.17 4.30 -13.92
C HIS A 111 -19.10 4.59 -15.12
N LYS A 112 -19.75 5.75 -15.12
CA LYS A 112 -20.91 6.06 -15.98
C LYS A 112 -20.61 5.98 -17.47
N ALA A 113 -19.41 6.40 -17.89
CA ALA A 113 -19.06 6.43 -19.31
C ALA A 113 -18.93 5.00 -19.89
N SER A 114 -18.32 4.09 -19.13
CA SER A 114 -18.03 2.72 -19.57
C SER A 114 -19.04 1.66 -19.10
N GLY A 115 -19.88 1.97 -18.10
CA GLY A 115 -20.73 0.99 -17.42
C GLY A 115 -20.00 -0.02 -16.54
N ILE A 116 -18.68 0.09 -16.37
CA ILE A 116 -17.87 -0.85 -15.58
C ILE A 116 -18.10 -0.68 -14.08
N ASP A 117 -18.29 -1.80 -13.37
CA ASP A 117 -18.33 -1.88 -11.92
C ASP A 117 -16.94 -1.69 -11.29
N VAL A 118 -16.86 -0.84 -10.28
CA VAL A 118 -15.66 -0.48 -9.53
C VAL A 118 -15.95 -0.37 -8.03
N ALA A 119 -14.90 -0.38 -7.22
CA ALA A 119 -14.97 -0.03 -5.80
C ALA A 119 -14.55 1.43 -5.60
N PHE A 120 -15.39 2.22 -4.95
CA PHE A 120 -15.16 3.63 -4.64
C PHE A 120 -14.89 3.78 -3.13
N LYS A 121 -13.64 4.04 -2.74
CA LYS A 121 -13.24 4.23 -1.33
C LYS A 121 -13.26 5.73 -1.00
N ARG A 122 -14.00 6.11 0.03
CA ARG A 122 -14.17 7.49 0.49
C ARG A 122 -13.80 7.62 1.96
N ARG A 123 -12.96 8.59 2.32
CA ARG A 123 -12.63 8.85 3.73
C ARG A 123 -13.85 9.35 4.51
N LEU A 124 -13.97 8.94 5.77
CA LEU A 124 -15.06 9.36 6.67
C LEU A 124 -14.85 10.75 7.28
N SER A 125 -13.59 11.11 7.56
CA SER A 125 -13.25 12.36 8.24
C SER A 125 -12.64 13.39 7.28
N PRO A 126 -13.01 14.67 7.36
CA PRO A 126 -12.36 15.74 6.61
C PRO A 126 -10.97 16.12 7.18
N GLY A 127 -10.57 15.58 8.34
CA GLY A 127 -9.35 15.98 9.02
C GLY A 127 -8.05 15.63 8.28
N LYS A 128 -7.01 16.45 8.48
CA LYS A 128 -5.68 16.31 7.84
C LYS A 128 -5.11 14.88 7.94
N LYS A 129 -5.25 14.23 9.10
CA LYS A 129 -4.77 12.85 9.30
C LYS A 129 -5.42 11.83 8.36
N ALA A 130 -6.71 11.97 8.07
CA ALA A 130 -7.42 11.07 7.16
C ALA A 130 -7.03 11.32 5.71
N ALA A 131 -6.84 12.59 5.33
CA ALA A 131 -6.32 12.95 4.01
C ALA A 131 -4.90 12.40 3.78
N VAL A 132 -4.01 12.50 4.78
CA VAL A 132 -2.65 11.95 4.70
C VAL A 132 -2.67 10.42 4.53
N ARG A 133 -3.54 9.69 5.24
CA ARG A 133 -3.65 8.22 5.07
C ARG A 133 -4.14 7.85 3.68
N MET A 134 -5.16 8.55 3.17
CA MET A 134 -5.68 8.31 1.83
C MET A 134 -4.64 8.66 0.75
N GLY A 135 -3.92 9.77 0.91
CA GLY A 135 -2.83 10.16 0.01
C GLY A 135 -1.72 9.10 -0.04
N ARG A 136 -1.29 8.58 1.12
CA ARG A 136 -0.31 7.48 1.18
C ARG A 136 -0.79 6.23 0.48
N GLU A 137 -2.05 5.86 0.67
CA GLU A 137 -2.61 4.68 0.02
C GLU A 137 -2.60 4.82 -1.50
N ILE A 138 -2.98 6.00 -2.01
CA ILE A 138 -2.93 6.33 -3.44
C ILE A 138 -1.49 6.30 -3.94
N GLU A 139 -0.56 6.94 -3.24
CA GLU A 139 0.86 7.01 -3.61
C GLU A 139 1.49 5.61 -3.73
N ILE A 140 1.36 4.79 -2.69
CA ILE A 140 1.94 3.45 -2.65
C ILE A 140 1.30 2.55 -3.71
N SER A 141 -0.04 2.60 -3.85
CA SER A 141 -0.74 1.80 -4.86
C SER A 141 -0.35 2.20 -6.28
N ARG A 142 -0.09 3.50 -6.52
CA ARG A 142 0.39 3.99 -7.82
C ARG A 142 1.81 3.54 -8.13
N MET A 143 2.70 3.57 -7.13
CA MET A 143 4.06 3.03 -7.25
C MET A 143 4.04 1.52 -7.57
N LEU A 144 3.07 0.77 -7.02
CA LEU A 144 2.92 -0.66 -7.23
C LEU A 144 2.02 -1.03 -8.42
N ASN A 145 1.53 -0.06 -9.20
CA ASN A 145 0.43 -0.28 -10.16
C ASN A 145 0.74 -1.31 -11.26
N GLY A 146 2.02 -1.51 -11.59
CA GLY A 146 2.50 -2.53 -12.55
C GLY A 146 2.62 -3.94 -11.95
N HIS A 147 2.42 -4.11 -10.64
CA HIS A 147 2.57 -5.38 -9.97
C HIS A 147 1.25 -6.19 -10.00
N PRO A 148 1.25 -7.44 -10.51
CA PRO A 148 0.03 -8.24 -10.72
C PRO A 148 -0.65 -8.71 -9.45
N HIS A 149 -0.08 -8.48 -8.27
CA HIS A 149 -0.70 -8.77 -6.98
C HIS A 149 -0.91 -7.52 -6.12
N ALA A 150 -0.62 -6.31 -6.63
CA ALA A 150 -0.99 -5.08 -5.93
C ALA A 150 -2.40 -4.64 -6.37
N MET A 151 -3.20 -4.13 -5.44
CA MET A 151 -4.47 -3.50 -5.78
C MET A 151 -4.19 -2.12 -6.43
N PRO A 152 -4.55 -1.92 -7.70
CA PRO A 152 -4.30 -0.67 -8.41
C PRO A 152 -5.29 0.44 -7.99
N VAL A 153 -4.91 1.68 -8.26
CA VAL A 153 -5.80 2.84 -8.23
C VAL A 153 -6.12 3.27 -9.66
N LEU A 154 -7.41 3.28 -10.00
CA LEU A 154 -7.92 3.60 -11.34
C LEU A 154 -8.13 5.11 -11.52
N ASP A 155 -8.66 5.78 -10.49
CA ASP A 155 -8.94 7.22 -10.48
C ASP A 155 -8.93 7.72 -9.04
N PHE A 156 -8.68 9.02 -8.82
CA PHE A 156 -8.63 9.59 -7.48
C PHE A 156 -8.87 11.08 -7.48
N ASP A 157 -9.39 11.59 -6.37
CA ASP A 157 -9.51 13.03 -6.15
C ASP A 157 -8.18 13.65 -5.74
N ALA A 158 -7.82 14.77 -6.37
CA ALA A 158 -6.58 15.50 -6.13
C ALA A 158 -6.43 16.00 -4.67
N LYS A 159 -7.55 16.13 -3.94
CA LYS A 159 -7.56 16.49 -2.51
C LYS A 159 -7.66 15.25 -1.59
N HIS A 160 -7.44 14.06 -2.14
CA HIS A 160 -7.44 12.77 -1.45
C HIS A 160 -8.74 12.45 -0.70
N HIS A 161 -9.91 12.94 -1.16
CA HIS A 161 -11.19 12.62 -0.52
C HIS A 161 -11.63 11.18 -0.78
N TRP A 162 -11.25 10.65 -1.94
CA TRP A 162 -11.62 9.34 -2.41
C TRP A 162 -10.67 8.86 -3.50
N PHE A 163 -10.70 7.56 -3.74
CA PHE A 163 -10.14 6.94 -4.94
C PHE A 163 -10.99 5.75 -5.38
N VAL A 164 -10.75 5.30 -6.60
CA VAL A 164 -11.42 4.20 -7.27
C VAL A 164 -10.43 3.10 -7.54
N MET A 165 -10.85 1.86 -7.31
CA MET A 165 -10.08 0.65 -7.56
C MET A 165 -11.00 -0.43 -8.18
N PRO A 166 -10.44 -1.50 -8.76
CA PRO A 166 -11.23 -2.65 -9.18
C PRO A 166 -12.15 -3.16 -8.07
N LEU A 167 -13.36 -3.56 -8.44
CA LEU A 167 -14.25 -4.27 -7.52
C LEU A 167 -13.75 -5.71 -7.36
N ALA A 168 -13.29 -6.07 -6.16
CA ALA A 168 -12.89 -7.42 -5.81
C ALA A 168 -14.09 -8.36 -5.68
N GLU A 169 -13.87 -9.65 -5.99
CA GLU A 169 -14.88 -10.71 -5.88
C GLU A 169 -15.14 -11.08 -4.42
N ALA A 170 -14.06 -11.18 -3.64
CA ALA A 170 -14.08 -11.53 -2.23
C ALA A 170 -12.82 -11.06 -1.52
N THR A 171 -12.88 -11.00 -0.20
CA THR A 171 -11.71 -10.94 0.69
C THR A 171 -11.19 -12.33 1.02
N ALA A 172 -9.96 -12.45 1.52
CA ALA A 172 -9.46 -13.72 2.05
C ALA A 172 -10.32 -14.21 3.22
N GLU A 173 -10.86 -13.29 4.03
CA GLU A 173 -11.80 -13.58 5.13
C GLU A 173 -13.07 -14.30 4.63
N GLU A 174 -13.67 -13.80 3.55
CA GLU A 174 -14.85 -14.42 2.90
C GLU A 174 -14.49 -15.76 2.22
N GLN A 175 -13.21 -16.07 2.01
CA GLN A 175 -12.71 -17.28 1.35
C GLN A 175 -12.04 -18.28 2.32
N THR A 176 -12.31 -18.17 3.63
CA THR A 176 -11.67 -18.99 4.68
C THR A 176 -11.69 -20.49 4.37
N LEU A 177 -12.83 -21.04 3.93
CA LEU A 177 -12.94 -22.48 3.60
C LEU A 177 -12.03 -22.88 2.43
N HIS A 178 -11.90 -22.02 1.42
CA HIS A 178 -10.99 -22.27 0.29
C HIS A 178 -9.53 -22.20 0.71
N LEU A 179 -9.19 -21.36 1.70
CA LEU A 179 -7.82 -21.19 2.19
C LEU A 179 -7.36 -22.28 3.17
N LYS A 180 -8.26 -23.20 3.58
CA LYS A 180 -7.86 -24.42 4.29
C LYS A 180 -7.07 -25.39 3.42
N ASP A 181 -7.20 -25.30 2.09
CA ASP A 181 -6.36 -26.04 1.14
C ASP A 181 -4.94 -25.47 1.16
N PRO A 182 -3.92 -26.24 1.58
CA PRO A 182 -2.55 -25.75 1.68
C PRO A 182 -1.97 -25.21 0.37
N LYS A 183 -2.39 -25.73 -0.79
CA LYS A 183 -1.92 -25.23 -2.10
C LYS A 183 -2.50 -23.84 -2.40
N ARG A 184 -3.78 -23.64 -2.08
CA ARG A 184 -4.44 -22.34 -2.27
C ARG A 184 -3.88 -21.29 -1.33
N LEU A 185 -3.65 -21.66 -0.07
CA LEU A 185 -2.97 -20.82 0.90
C LEU A 185 -1.57 -20.44 0.42
N HIS A 186 -0.77 -21.42 0.00
CA HIS A 186 0.58 -21.18 -0.52
C HIS A 186 0.57 -20.15 -1.66
N ASN A 187 -0.33 -20.28 -2.63
CA ASN A 187 -0.44 -19.34 -3.74
C ASN A 187 -0.82 -17.93 -3.27
N MET A 188 -1.73 -17.79 -2.30
CA MET A 188 -2.07 -16.50 -1.70
C MET A 188 -0.87 -15.88 -0.98
N ILE A 189 -0.16 -16.66 -0.16
CA ILE A 189 1.00 -16.17 0.60
C ILE A 189 2.11 -15.72 -0.34
N LYS A 190 2.42 -16.47 -1.41
CA LYS A 190 3.41 -16.05 -2.42
C LYS A 190 2.99 -14.79 -3.16
N ALA A 191 1.72 -14.67 -3.54
CA ALA A 191 1.19 -13.47 -4.16
C ALA A 191 1.37 -12.24 -3.26
N VAL A 192 0.94 -12.33 -1.99
CA VAL A 192 1.08 -11.22 -1.02
C VAL A 192 2.55 -10.90 -0.75
N ALA A 193 3.38 -11.93 -0.54
CA ALA A 193 4.82 -11.78 -0.33
C ALA A 193 5.49 -11.02 -1.49
N SER A 194 5.18 -11.35 -2.75
CA SER A 194 5.77 -10.66 -3.91
C SER A 194 5.49 -9.14 -3.91
N VAL A 195 4.29 -8.72 -3.49
CA VAL A 195 3.96 -7.30 -3.33
C VAL A 195 4.79 -6.65 -2.23
N LEU A 196 4.93 -7.34 -1.09
CA LEU A 196 5.73 -6.86 0.02
C LEU A 196 7.20 -6.73 -0.37
N ALA A 197 7.75 -7.65 -1.15
CA ALA A 197 9.13 -7.57 -1.63
C ALA A 197 9.36 -6.30 -2.47
N GLU A 198 8.45 -5.98 -3.40
CA GLU A 198 8.50 -4.73 -4.17
C GLU A 198 8.38 -3.51 -3.25
N ALA A 199 7.37 -3.47 -2.37
CA ALA A 199 7.17 -2.34 -1.46
C ALA A 199 8.38 -2.11 -0.53
N HIS A 200 8.95 -3.19 0.00
CA HIS A 200 10.12 -3.17 0.89
C HIS A 200 11.36 -2.63 0.19
N ARG A 201 11.58 -2.96 -1.10
CA ARG A 201 12.65 -2.37 -1.93
C ARG A 201 12.54 -0.85 -2.06
N HIS A 202 11.31 -0.33 -2.08
CA HIS A 202 11.03 1.12 -2.06
C HIS A 202 10.94 1.71 -0.63
N GLY A 203 11.33 0.93 0.38
CA GLY A 203 11.37 1.33 1.79
C GLY A 203 10.02 1.28 2.51
N TRP A 204 8.92 0.93 1.86
CA TRP A 204 7.60 0.90 2.47
C TRP A 204 7.34 -0.39 3.25
N ARG A 205 6.75 -0.28 4.45
CA ARG A 205 6.14 -1.40 5.19
C ARG A 205 4.64 -1.24 5.20
N HIS A 206 3.89 -2.34 5.09
CA HIS A 206 2.43 -2.32 5.05
C HIS A 206 1.82 -2.03 6.42
N ARG A 207 2.26 -2.72 7.48
CA ARG A 207 1.82 -2.54 8.89
C ARG A 207 0.35 -2.85 9.22
N ASP A 208 -0.43 -3.41 8.30
CA ASP A 208 -1.82 -3.85 8.56
C ASP A 208 -2.23 -5.02 7.63
N ILE A 209 -1.37 -6.02 7.53
CA ILE A 209 -1.67 -7.24 6.77
C ILE A 209 -2.64 -8.08 7.59
N LYS A 210 -3.78 -8.41 6.98
CA LYS A 210 -4.87 -9.21 7.56
C LYS A 210 -5.77 -9.75 6.45
N PRO A 211 -6.65 -10.72 6.75
CA PRO A 211 -7.50 -11.35 5.73
C PRO A 211 -8.39 -10.37 4.96
N SER A 212 -8.95 -9.35 5.61
CA SER A 212 -9.80 -8.34 4.95
C SER A 212 -9.05 -7.38 4.00
N ASN A 213 -7.72 -7.31 4.07
CA ASN A 213 -6.89 -6.49 3.18
C ASN A 213 -6.29 -7.30 2.01
N ILE A 214 -6.52 -8.62 1.98
CA ILE A 214 -6.11 -9.50 0.90
C ILE A 214 -7.36 -9.82 0.07
N LEU A 215 -7.36 -9.39 -1.18
CA LEU A 215 -8.55 -9.36 -2.04
C LEU A 215 -8.38 -10.29 -3.24
N LEU A 216 -9.40 -11.08 -3.53
CA LEU A 216 -9.50 -11.90 -4.73
C LEU A 216 -10.06 -11.06 -5.88
N LEU A 217 -9.29 -10.93 -6.95
CA LEU A 217 -9.61 -10.09 -8.10
C LEU A 217 -9.35 -10.84 -9.40
N HIS A 218 -10.39 -11.24 -10.12
CA HIS A 218 -10.29 -12.03 -11.36
C HIS A 218 -9.47 -13.30 -11.16
N GLY A 219 -9.75 -14.02 -10.06
CA GLY A 219 -9.03 -15.24 -9.67
C GLY A 219 -7.60 -15.06 -9.13
N ARG A 220 -7.09 -13.83 -9.02
CA ARG A 220 -5.75 -13.55 -8.45
C ARG A 220 -5.84 -12.87 -7.09
N TRP A 221 -4.97 -13.25 -6.17
CA TRP A 221 -4.86 -12.56 -4.88
C TRP A 221 -4.14 -11.22 -5.03
N THR A 222 -4.66 -10.20 -4.37
CA THR A 222 -4.10 -8.85 -4.39
C THR A 222 -4.03 -8.28 -2.98
N LEU A 223 -3.00 -7.49 -2.69
CA LEU A 223 -2.84 -6.78 -1.43
C LEU A 223 -3.32 -5.34 -1.57
N ALA A 224 -4.18 -4.90 -0.65
CA ALA A 224 -4.79 -3.58 -0.61
C ALA A 224 -4.65 -2.91 0.76
N ASP A 225 -5.09 -1.66 0.87
CA ASP A 225 -5.15 -0.86 2.11
C ASP A 225 -3.79 -0.48 2.71
N TRP A 226 -3.02 0.28 1.93
CA TRP A 226 -1.76 0.90 2.35
C TRP A 226 -1.93 2.15 3.23
N GLY A 227 -3.12 2.40 3.78
CA GLY A 227 -3.41 3.59 4.60
C GLY A 227 -2.56 3.67 5.88
N THR A 228 -2.02 2.55 6.33
CA THR A 228 -1.05 2.44 7.42
C THR A 228 0.39 2.30 6.93
N GLY A 229 0.68 2.41 5.64
CA GLY A 229 2.03 2.28 5.10
C GLY A 229 3.03 3.30 5.66
N ARG A 230 4.32 2.92 5.78
CA ARG A 230 5.39 3.84 6.21
C ARG A 230 6.79 3.47 5.70
N ARG A 231 7.62 4.50 5.47
CA ARG A 231 9.08 4.42 5.31
C ARG A 231 9.82 4.33 6.67
N PRO A 232 11.11 3.95 6.71
CA PRO A 232 11.89 3.95 7.96
C PRO A 232 11.92 5.31 8.65
N ARG A 233 12.26 5.32 9.94
CA ARG A 233 12.57 6.56 10.69
C ARG A 233 13.67 7.36 9.98
N GLY A 234 13.49 8.68 9.89
CA GLY A 234 14.40 9.60 9.20
C GLY A 234 14.03 9.93 7.76
N GLN A 235 13.09 9.19 7.16
CA GLN A 235 12.54 9.45 5.81
C GLN A 235 11.02 9.69 5.87
N THR A 236 10.52 10.25 6.97
CA THR A 236 9.09 10.51 7.19
C THR A 236 8.89 11.75 8.04
N THR A 237 8.29 12.78 7.47
CA THR A 237 7.97 14.08 8.11
C THR A 237 6.83 14.03 9.14
N PHE A 238 5.96 13.01 9.11
CA PHE A 238 4.85 12.91 10.08
C PHE A 238 5.19 12.05 11.31
N ILE A 239 5.53 12.70 12.42
CA ILE A 239 5.60 12.11 13.75
C ILE A 239 4.16 12.01 14.30
N GLY A 240 3.49 10.88 14.08
CA GLY A 240 2.24 10.59 14.77
C GLY A 240 2.50 10.49 16.28
N ARG A 241 1.72 11.20 17.10
CA ARG A 241 1.76 11.07 18.57
C ARG A 241 1.78 9.60 18.98
N THR A 242 2.68 9.28 19.92
CA THR A 242 2.67 8.09 20.77
C THR A 242 1.28 7.83 21.35
N GLY A 243 0.82 6.57 21.30
CA GLY A 243 -0.40 6.13 22.00
C GLY A 243 -1.58 5.63 21.16
N ALA A 244 -1.52 5.64 19.81
CA ALA A 244 -2.54 5.00 18.98
C ALA A 244 -2.00 3.67 18.41
N TYR A 245 -2.66 2.56 18.75
CA TYR A 245 -2.38 1.24 18.19
C TYR A 245 -2.45 1.27 16.65
N ILE A 246 -1.46 0.70 15.98
CA ILE A 246 -1.41 0.56 14.52
C ILE A 246 -1.46 -0.92 14.17
N GLY A 247 -2.31 -1.26 13.21
CA GLY A 247 -2.55 -2.63 12.76
C GLY A 247 -3.86 -3.19 13.30
N THR A 248 -4.11 -4.47 13.02
CA THR A 248 -5.31 -5.18 13.47
C THR A 248 -4.96 -6.15 14.58
N LEU A 249 -5.75 -6.10 15.67
CA LEU A 249 -5.53 -6.92 16.85
C LEU A 249 -5.48 -8.40 16.48
N GLY A 250 -4.45 -9.09 16.98
CA GLY A 250 -4.18 -10.50 16.66
C GLY A 250 -3.25 -10.72 15.49
N PHE A 251 -3.25 -9.83 14.48
CA PHE A 251 -2.38 -9.93 13.29
C PHE A 251 -1.14 -9.06 13.38
N ALA A 252 -1.24 -7.89 14.03
CA ALA A 252 -0.09 -7.01 14.18
C ALA A 252 0.98 -7.63 15.08
N PRO A 253 2.27 -7.48 14.76
CA PRO A 253 3.33 -7.98 15.60
C PRO A 253 3.47 -7.17 16.90
N PRO A 254 4.02 -7.78 17.96
CA PRO A 254 4.10 -7.18 19.29
C PRO A 254 4.76 -5.81 19.31
N GLU A 255 5.82 -5.61 18.54
CA GLU A 255 6.58 -4.36 18.52
C GLU A 255 5.77 -3.16 18.02
N LEU A 256 4.72 -3.35 17.21
CA LEU A 256 3.88 -2.23 16.75
C LEU A 256 3.02 -1.64 17.86
N SER A 257 2.77 -2.39 18.95
CA SER A 257 2.07 -1.88 20.13
C SER A 257 2.94 -0.95 20.99
N VAL A 258 4.26 -1.15 20.98
CA VAL A 258 5.23 -0.40 21.79
C VAL A 258 5.88 0.72 20.98
N LYS A 259 6.36 0.39 19.77
CA LYS A 259 7.03 1.31 18.86
C LYS A 259 6.43 1.18 17.46
N PRO A 260 5.21 1.72 17.23
CA PRO A 260 4.51 1.65 15.94
C PRO A 260 5.29 2.25 14.75
N HIS A 261 6.42 2.90 15.01
CA HIS A 261 7.25 3.61 14.04
C HIS A 261 8.48 2.80 13.59
N ASP A 262 8.79 1.71 14.29
CA ASP A 262 9.98 0.90 14.06
C ASP A 262 9.67 -0.38 13.28
N ALA A 263 8.61 -0.35 12.46
CA ALA A 263 8.26 -1.47 11.59
C ALA A 263 9.43 -1.79 10.65
N VAL A 264 9.81 -3.06 10.61
CA VAL A 264 10.83 -3.60 9.69
C VAL A 264 10.17 -4.59 8.73
N PRO A 265 10.85 -5.04 7.65
CA PRO A 265 10.33 -6.11 6.80
C PRO A 265 9.80 -7.33 7.56
N ALA A 266 10.52 -7.75 8.61
CA ALA A 266 10.13 -8.84 9.50
C ALA A 266 8.81 -8.60 10.27
N SER A 267 8.35 -7.35 10.41
CA SER A 267 7.05 -7.01 10.98
C SER A 267 5.89 -7.40 10.05
N ASP A 268 6.04 -7.16 8.75
CA ASP A 268 5.03 -7.56 7.76
C ASP A 268 5.00 -9.09 7.58
N ILE A 269 6.18 -9.73 7.66
CA ILE A 269 6.30 -11.21 7.60
C ILE A 269 5.59 -11.86 8.79
N TYR A 270 5.70 -11.28 10.00
CA TYR A 270 4.94 -11.75 11.16
C TYR A 270 3.43 -11.72 10.86
N SER A 271 2.90 -10.60 10.38
CA SER A 271 1.48 -10.49 10.08
C SER A 271 1.03 -11.46 8.99
N LEU A 272 1.86 -11.70 7.98
CA LEU A 272 1.60 -12.71 6.95
C LEU A 272 1.60 -14.14 7.52
N GLY A 273 2.50 -14.45 8.46
CA GLY A 273 2.50 -15.71 9.21
C GLY A 273 1.23 -15.89 10.05
N ARG A 274 0.71 -14.81 10.66
CA ARG A 274 -0.57 -14.82 11.38
C ARG A 274 -1.77 -15.05 10.47
N VAL A 275 -1.73 -14.53 9.23
CA VAL A 275 -2.74 -14.85 8.20
C VAL A 275 -2.71 -16.34 7.86
N ALA A 276 -1.53 -16.94 7.67
CA ALA A 276 -1.42 -18.38 7.41
C ALA A 276 -1.92 -19.23 8.58
N ALA A 277 -1.60 -18.83 9.83
CA ALA A 277 -2.10 -19.49 11.03
C ALA A 277 -3.64 -19.48 11.07
N TRP A 278 -4.24 -18.30 10.95
CA TRP A 278 -5.69 -18.10 10.91
C TRP A 278 -6.37 -18.95 9.84
N ALA A 279 -5.83 -18.96 8.61
CA ALA A 279 -6.42 -19.70 7.50
C ALA A 279 -6.49 -21.21 7.76
N LEU A 280 -5.46 -21.78 8.40
CA LEU A 280 -5.34 -23.22 8.63
C LEU A 280 -6.04 -23.70 9.90
N THR A 281 -6.07 -22.88 10.95
CA THR A 281 -6.77 -23.23 12.19
C THR A 281 -8.25 -22.89 12.13
N GLY A 282 -8.63 -21.87 11.35
CA GLY A 282 -9.96 -21.28 11.38
C GLY A 282 -10.23 -20.44 12.63
N GLU A 283 -9.22 -20.23 13.48
CA GLU A 283 -9.34 -19.47 14.72
C GLU A 283 -8.85 -18.03 14.53
N TRP A 284 -9.60 -17.07 15.06
CA TRP A 284 -9.15 -15.68 15.05
C TRP A 284 -7.94 -15.51 15.99
N PRO A 285 -6.82 -14.96 15.51
CA PRO A 285 -5.63 -14.89 16.34
C PRO A 285 -5.80 -13.90 17.51
N GLN A 286 -5.31 -14.25 18.68
CA GLN A 286 -5.27 -13.35 19.85
C GLN A 286 -3.91 -12.68 19.97
N ALA A 287 -3.88 -11.40 20.37
CA ALA A 287 -2.64 -10.64 20.47
C ALA A 287 -1.65 -11.29 21.45
N ASN A 288 -0.39 -11.41 21.04
CA ASN A 288 0.69 -12.02 21.83
C ASN A 288 0.48 -13.48 22.25
N ILE A 289 -0.52 -14.18 21.70
CA ILE A 289 -0.74 -15.61 21.92
C ILE A 289 -0.34 -16.37 20.64
N PRO A 290 0.61 -17.32 20.70
CA PRO A 290 0.97 -18.16 19.57
C PRO A 290 -0.25 -18.91 19.02
N LEU A 291 -0.41 -18.88 17.70
CA LEU A 291 -1.41 -19.68 16.99
C LEU A 291 -0.64 -20.45 15.93
N LEU A 292 -0.54 -21.76 16.09
CA LEU A 292 0.20 -22.64 15.20
C LEU A 292 -0.75 -23.66 14.59
N PRO A 293 -0.71 -23.89 13.27
CA PRO A 293 -1.42 -25.02 12.68
C PRO A 293 -0.83 -26.35 13.17
N THR A 294 -1.59 -27.42 13.02
CA THR A 294 -1.21 -28.76 13.48
C THR A 294 -0.33 -29.48 12.46
N GLN A 295 -0.54 -29.24 11.17
CA GLN A 295 0.13 -29.97 10.09
C GLN A 295 1.37 -29.23 9.56
N GLU A 296 2.42 -30.00 9.28
CA GLU A 296 3.57 -29.54 8.50
C GLU A 296 3.19 -29.43 7.01
N PRO A 297 3.90 -28.60 6.20
CA PRO A 297 5.03 -27.75 6.57
C PRO A 297 4.64 -26.44 7.28
N TRP A 298 3.35 -26.11 7.29
CA TRP A 298 2.89 -24.79 7.72
C TRP A 298 3.05 -24.54 9.21
N ARG A 299 3.09 -25.58 10.04
CA ARG A 299 3.39 -25.45 11.47
C ARG A 299 4.76 -24.82 11.68
N THR A 300 5.79 -25.33 11.00
CA THR A 300 7.15 -24.77 11.06
C THR A 300 7.21 -23.38 10.44
N ILE A 301 6.65 -23.17 9.25
CA ILE A 301 6.65 -21.87 8.57
C ILE A 301 6.03 -20.77 9.44
N VAL A 302 4.85 -21.03 10.01
CA VAL A 302 4.15 -20.08 10.88
C VAL A 302 4.95 -19.81 12.15
N ARG A 303 5.53 -20.84 12.77
CA ARG A 303 6.36 -20.69 13.97
C ARG A 303 7.54 -19.75 13.73
N GLU A 304 8.31 -19.98 12.67
CA GLU A 304 9.48 -19.14 12.37
C GLU A 304 9.08 -17.70 11.97
N ALA A 305 7.99 -17.52 11.22
CA ALA A 305 7.52 -16.19 10.83
C ALA A 305 6.98 -15.37 12.02
N THR A 306 6.44 -16.03 13.05
CA THR A 306 5.73 -15.40 14.17
C THR A 306 6.49 -15.39 15.50
N GLN A 307 7.82 -15.54 15.45
CA GLN A 307 8.69 -15.41 16.62
C GLN A 307 8.50 -14.04 17.30
N HIS A 308 8.61 -13.99 18.63
CA HIS A 308 8.47 -12.72 19.36
C HIS A 308 9.68 -11.81 19.10
N GLU A 309 10.90 -12.36 19.21
CA GLU A 309 12.12 -11.64 18.86
C GLU A 309 12.19 -11.40 17.35
N ILE A 310 12.42 -10.15 16.95
CA ILE A 310 12.41 -9.75 15.54
C ILE A 310 13.53 -10.46 14.78
N GLU A 311 14.70 -10.60 15.40
CA GLU A 311 15.92 -11.17 14.84
C GLU A 311 15.80 -12.67 14.56
N ARG A 312 14.81 -13.36 15.14
CA ARG A 312 14.55 -14.78 14.91
C ARG A 312 13.57 -15.04 13.77
N ARG A 313 12.93 -14.00 13.25
CA ARG A 313 12.05 -14.10 12.07
C ARG A 313 12.91 -14.10 10.80
N PRO A 314 12.36 -14.53 9.65
CA PRO A 314 12.95 -14.18 8.36
C PRO A 314 13.07 -12.65 8.23
N GLN A 315 14.25 -12.16 7.89
CA GLN A 315 14.56 -10.73 7.86
C GLN A 315 14.17 -10.07 6.55
N SER A 316 13.92 -10.87 5.51
CA SER A 316 13.48 -10.42 4.19
C SER A 316 12.37 -11.32 3.64
N VAL A 317 11.63 -10.79 2.66
CA VAL A 317 10.63 -11.60 1.96
C VAL A 317 11.29 -12.79 1.24
N ASP A 318 12.49 -12.60 0.70
CA ASP A 318 13.23 -13.68 0.01
C ASP A 318 13.62 -14.81 0.98
N GLU A 319 14.05 -14.48 2.20
CA GLU A 319 14.27 -15.48 3.25
C GLU A 319 12.98 -16.21 3.63
N PHE A 320 11.85 -15.49 3.71
CA PHE A 320 10.57 -16.10 4.02
C PHE A 320 10.08 -17.03 2.92
N LEU A 321 10.24 -16.65 1.65
CA LEU A 321 9.92 -17.51 0.50
C LEU A 321 10.83 -18.73 0.45
N THR A 322 12.14 -18.55 0.72
CA THR A 322 13.11 -19.65 0.82
C THR A 322 12.73 -20.62 1.94
N LEU A 323 12.28 -20.12 3.09
CA LEU A 323 11.76 -20.95 4.18
C LEU A 323 10.55 -21.78 3.71
N ILE A 324 9.59 -21.14 3.05
CA ILE A 324 8.39 -21.84 2.52
C ILE A 324 8.80 -22.95 1.56
N ASP A 325 9.62 -22.63 0.55
CA ASP A 325 10.02 -23.60 -0.47
C ASP A 325 10.81 -24.76 0.16
N ARG A 326 11.75 -24.46 1.08
CA ARG A 326 12.53 -25.47 1.82
C ARG A 326 11.66 -26.41 2.64
N GLU A 327 10.69 -25.90 3.40
CA GLU A 327 9.82 -26.77 4.18
C GLU A 327 8.86 -27.55 3.28
N HIS A 328 8.34 -26.97 2.19
CA HIS A 328 7.54 -27.73 1.24
C HIS A 328 8.29 -28.89 0.61
N ASP A 329 9.56 -28.70 0.23
CA ASP A 329 10.36 -29.76 -0.38
C ASP A 329 10.71 -30.89 0.60
N LYS A 330 10.91 -30.60 1.89
CA LYS A 330 11.08 -31.64 2.94
C LYS A 330 9.85 -32.52 3.13
N HIS A 331 8.67 -32.00 2.79
CA HIS A 331 7.38 -32.65 3.02
C HIS A 331 6.71 -33.12 1.72
N ARG A 332 7.41 -33.07 0.59
CA ARG A 332 7.05 -33.80 -0.64
C ARG A 332 7.43 -35.27 -0.48
N PHE A 333 6.46 -36.12 -0.16
CA PHE A 333 6.58 -37.58 -0.22
C PHE A 333 5.59 -38.14 -1.24
#